data_AF-A0A645DLD2-F1
#
_entry.id   AF-A0A645DLD2-F1
#
_cell.length_a   1.000
_cell.length_b   1.000
_cell.length_c   1.000
_cell.angle_alpha   90.00
_cell.angle_beta   90.00
_cell.angle_gamma   90.00
#
_symmetry.space_group_name_H-M   'P 1'
#
loop_
_entity.id
_entity.type
_entity.pdbx_description
1 polymer ?
#
loop_
_entity_poly.entity_id
_entity_poly.type
_entity_poly.pdbx_seq_one_letter_code
_entity_poly.pdbx_strand_id
1 'polypeptide(L)'
;MDLVSKDLTCNISTNYTFPDLNSIKPQLIAESTKNARIAGEQFANDSQAKLGKIKTASQGQITIAGKYYYDEENSEKPKEPYIQKARVVSTIVFFLE
;
A
#
# COMPACT_ATOMS: atom_id res chain seq x y z
N MET A 1 -29.90 18.22 -33.56
CA MET A 1 -29.57 16.82 -33.91
C MET A 1 -28.99 16.19 -32.66
N ASP A 2 -29.89 15.73 -31.80
CA ASP A 2 -29.63 15.33 -30.43
C ASP A 2 -29.08 13.91 -30.43
N LEU A 3 -27.85 13.68 -29.92
CA LEU A 3 -27.26 12.35 -29.86
C LEU A 3 -28.12 11.39 -29.00
N VAL A 4 -28.96 11.96 -28.13
CA VAL A 4 -29.92 11.25 -27.29
C VAL A 4 -31.04 10.59 -28.12
N SER A 5 -31.41 11.13 -29.29
CA SER A 5 -32.51 10.60 -30.11
C SER A 5 -32.14 9.38 -30.96
N LYS A 6 -30.88 8.92 -30.90
CA LYS A 6 -30.35 7.83 -31.74
C LYS A 6 -29.88 6.61 -30.95
N ASP A 7 -30.25 6.49 -29.66
CA ASP A 7 -29.85 5.39 -28.77
C ASP A 7 -28.32 5.14 -28.68
N LEU A 8 -27.51 6.12 -29.11
CA LEU A 8 -26.06 6.06 -29.02
C LEU A 8 -25.64 6.41 -27.58
N THR A 9 -25.63 5.40 -26.71
CA THR A 9 -25.03 5.51 -25.38
C THR A 9 -23.52 5.31 -25.48
N CYS A 10 -22.73 6.32 -25.10
CA CYS A 10 -21.28 6.18 -25.00
C CYS A 10 -20.92 5.76 -23.57
N ASN A 11 -20.49 4.52 -23.38
CA ASN A 11 -19.93 4.07 -22.10
C ASN A 11 -18.43 4.46 -22.06
N ILE A 12 -18.12 5.62 -21.48
CA ILE A 12 -16.74 6.09 -21.32
C ILE A 12 -16.20 5.53 -20.00
N SER A 13 -15.29 4.56 -20.08
CA SER A 13 -14.52 4.10 -18.94
C SER A 13 -13.12 4.73 -18.94
N THR A 14 -12.87 5.62 -17.99
CA THR A 14 -11.54 6.21 -17.76
C THR A 14 -10.73 5.29 -16.85
N ASN A 15 -9.71 4.63 -17.39
CA ASN A 15 -8.73 3.88 -16.61
C ASN A 15 -7.55 4.79 -16.25
N TYR A 16 -7.34 4.98 -14.96
CA TYR A 16 -6.14 5.64 -14.43
C TYR A 16 -5.19 4.54 -13.96
N THR A 17 -3.99 4.51 -14.54
CA THR A 17 -2.94 3.55 -14.14
C THR A 17 -1.75 4.33 -13.63
N PHE A 18 -1.28 3.97 -12.44
CA PHE A 18 -0.05 4.54 -11.89
C PHE A 18 1.15 4.08 -12.74
N PRO A 19 1.89 4.96 -13.43
CA PRO A 19 2.89 4.54 -14.42
C PRO A 19 4.17 3.93 -13.81
N ASP A 20 4.51 4.28 -12.56
CA ASP A 20 5.86 4.05 -12.01
C ASP A 20 5.88 3.27 -10.69
N LEU A 21 5.11 2.18 -10.60
CA LEU A 21 5.14 1.31 -9.42
C LEU A 21 6.57 0.83 -9.12
N ASN A 22 7.35 0.49 -10.16
CA ASN A 22 8.71 -0.03 -10.03
C ASN A 22 9.68 0.97 -9.39
N SER A 23 9.49 2.26 -9.63
CA SER A 23 10.34 3.33 -9.09
C SER A 23 10.12 3.54 -7.59
N ILE A 24 8.88 3.35 -7.10
CA ILE A 24 8.54 3.53 -5.70
C ILE A 24 8.77 2.27 -4.83
N LYS A 25 8.89 1.07 -5.44
CA LYS A 25 9.06 -0.18 -4.65
C LYS A 25 10.26 -0.13 -3.70
N PRO A 26 11.48 0.28 -4.15
CA PRO A 26 12.64 0.28 -3.27
C PRO A 26 12.46 1.24 -2.08
N GLN A 27 11.84 2.40 -2.32
CA GLN A 27 11.56 3.39 -1.29
C GLN A 27 10.54 2.86 -0.26
N LEU A 28 9.45 2.25 -0.74
CA LEU A 28 8.43 1.64 0.10
C LEU A 28 8.98 0.51 0.99
N ILE A 29 9.89 -0.31 0.45
CA ILE A 29 10.56 -1.38 1.21
C ILE A 29 11.46 -0.78 2.28
N ALA A 30 12.32 0.18 1.90
CA ALA A 30 13.26 0.81 2.82
C ALA A 30 12.54 1.49 3.99
N GLU A 31 11.45 2.19 3.71
CA GLU A 31 10.61 2.83 4.73
C GLU A 31 9.94 1.80 5.64
N SER A 32 9.36 0.74 5.07
CA SER A 32 8.74 -0.34 5.84
C SER A 32 9.74 -1.05 6.76
N THR A 33 10.94 -1.35 6.25
CA THR A 33 12.03 -1.96 7.04
C THR A 33 12.51 -1.03 8.15
N LYS A 34 12.62 0.28 7.87
CA LYS A 34 12.99 1.28 8.88
C LYS A 34 11.95 1.33 10.00
N ASN A 35 10.67 1.39 9.65
CA ASN A 35 9.57 1.42 10.61
C ASN A 35 9.50 0.14 11.46
N ALA A 36 9.69 -1.03 10.84
CA ALA A 36 9.74 -2.31 11.55
C ALA A 36 10.87 -2.36 12.60
N ARG A 37 12.05 -1.79 12.28
CA ARG A 37 13.16 -1.71 13.21
C ARG A 37 12.88 -0.74 14.37
N ILE A 38 12.31 0.43 14.10
CA ILE A 38 11.92 1.39 15.16
C ILE A 38 10.91 0.74 16.12
N ALA A 39 9.90 0.05 15.59
CA ALA A 39 8.95 -0.70 16.40
C ALA A 39 9.65 -1.82 17.20
N GLY A 40 10.57 -2.57 16.57
CA GLY A 40 11.37 -3.59 17.25
C GLY A 40 12.23 -3.03 18.39
N GLU A 41 12.87 -1.88 18.18
CA GLU A 41 13.67 -1.18 19.21
C GLU A 41 12.78 -0.79 20.41
N GLN A 42 11.57 -0.28 20.14
CA GLN A 42 10.60 0.02 21.18
C GLN A 42 10.21 -1.23 21.99
N PHE A 43 9.84 -2.33 21.32
CA PHE A 43 9.49 -3.59 21.99
C PHE A 43 10.65 -4.17 22.82
N ALA A 44 11.88 -4.05 22.33
CA ALA A 44 13.06 -4.48 23.05
C ALA A 44 13.23 -3.68 24.35
N ASN A 45 13.16 -2.34 24.25
CA ASN A 45 13.25 -1.44 25.41
C ASN A 45 12.14 -1.72 26.43
N ASP A 46 10.90 -1.90 25.98
CA ASP A 46 9.75 -2.20 26.83
C ASP A 46 9.90 -3.57 27.54
N SER A 47 10.67 -4.48 26.95
CA SER A 47 10.94 -5.82 27.50
C SER A 47 12.27 -5.91 28.28
N GLN A 48 12.95 -4.77 28.51
CA GLN A 48 14.30 -4.71 29.09
C GLN A 48 15.35 -5.56 28.33
N ALA A 49 15.15 -5.76 27.03
CA ALA A 49 16.06 -6.47 26.15
C ALA A 49 16.65 -5.52 25.11
N LYS A 50 17.65 -5.98 24.37
CA LYS A 50 18.25 -5.28 23.23
C LYS A 50 17.73 -5.88 21.94
N LEU A 51 17.52 -5.02 20.94
CA LEU A 51 17.18 -5.48 19.60
C LEU A 51 18.40 -6.16 18.97
N GLY A 52 18.27 -7.46 18.70
CA GLY A 52 19.30 -8.28 18.08
C GLY A 52 19.22 -8.30 16.55
N LYS A 53 19.89 -9.29 15.95
CA LYS A 53 19.92 -9.46 14.48
C LYS A 53 18.56 -9.83 13.92
N ILE A 54 18.37 -9.57 12.62
CA ILE A 54 17.21 -10.04 11.87
C ILE A 54 17.27 -11.56 11.80
N LYS A 55 16.21 -12.22 12.30
CA LYS A 55 15.99 -13.66 12.20
C LYS A 55 15.38 -14.02 10.86
N THR A 56 14.35 -13.28 10.46
CA THR A 56 13.61 -13.53 9.22
C THR A 56 13.04 -12.23 8.70
N ALA A 57 13.08 -12.03 7.39
CA ALA A 57 12.40 -10.94 6.72
C ALA A 57 11.54 -11.52 5.60
N SER A 58 10.28 -11.12 5.56
CA SER A 58 9.34 -11.48 4.50
C SER A 58 8.67 -10.21 4.00
N GLN A 59 8.60 -10.07 2.68
CA GLN A 59 7.93 -8.94 2.04
C GLN A 59 6.62 -9.42 1.42
N GLY A 60 5.51 -8.80 1.83
CA GLY A 60 4.20 -9.00 1.22
C GLY A 60 4.10 -8.39 -0.17
N GLN A 61 3.02 -8.72 -0.87
CA GLN A 61 2.76 -8.13 -2.19
C GLN A 61 2.50 -6.62 -2.07
N ILE A 62 2.93 -5.88 -3.09
CA ILE A 62 2.63 -4.45 -3.19
C ILE A 62 1.25 -4.33 -3.82
N THR A 63 0.35 -3.68 -3.11
CA THR A 63 -1.01 -3.46 -3.58
C THR A 63 -1.21 -1.98 -3.89
N ILE A 64 -1.69 -1.69 -5.10
CA ILE A 64 -2.13 -0.34 -5.48
C ILE A 64 -3.65 -0.30 -5.32
N ALA A 65 -4.09 0.42 -4.32
CA ALA A 65 -5.48 0.77 -4.10
C ALA A 65 -5.85 1.98 -4.98
N GLY A 66 -6.44 1.73 -6.14
CA GLY A 66 -7.13 2.73 -6.96
C GLY A 66 -8.63 2.81 -6.66
N LYS A 67 -9.43 3.35 -7.59
CA LYS A 67 -10.91 3.51 -7.48
C LYS A 67 -11.71 2.22 -7.17
N TYR A 68 -11.06 1.05 -7.22
CA TYR A 68 -11.63 -0.28 -6.98
C TYR A 68 -11.20 -0.92 -5.66
N TYR A 69 -10.45 -0.20 -4.81
CA TYR A 69 -10.14 -0.69 -3.48
C TYR A 69 -11.32 -0.38 -2.55
N TYR A 70 -11.91 -1.43 -2.01
CA TYR A 70 -12.86 -1.35 -0.91
C TYR A 70 -12.04 -1.14 0.36
N ASP A 71 -12.23 0.00 1.01
CA ASP A 71 -11.82 0.14 2.40
C ASP A 71 -12.74 -0.79 3.20
N GLU A 72 -12.18 -1.80 3.87
CA GLU A 72 -12.98 -2.72 4.70
C GLU A 72 -13.70 -1.98 5.84
N GLU A 73 -13.27 -0.75 6.15
CA GLU A 73 -13.87 0.10 7.18
C GLU A 73 -14.90 1.11 6.62
N ASN A 74 -14.86 1.42 5.31
CA ASN A 74 -15.78 2.35 4.66
C ASN A 74 -16.13 1.88 3.24
N SER A 75 -17.37 1.42 3.06
CA SER A 75 -17.96 1.07 1.74
C SER A 75 -18.13 2.27 0.79
N GLU A 76 -17.39 3.36 0.96
CA GLU A 76 -17.40 4.51 0.06
C GLU A 76 -16.25 4.40 -0.94
N LYS A 77 -16.62 4.23 -2.23
CA LYS A 77 -15.68 4.33 -3.35
C LYS A 77 -14.91 5.65 -3.26
N PRO A 78 -13.59 5.68 -3.57
CA PRO A 78 -12.83 6.92 -3.63
C PRO A 78 -13.54 7.92 -4.55
N LYS A 79 -13.89 9.10 -4.02
CA LYS A 79 -14.57 10.18 -4.77
C LYS A 79 -13.73 10.66 -5.96
N GLU A 80 -12.42 10.45 -5.91
CA GLU A 80 -11.47 10.96 -6.90
C GLU A 80 -10.76 9.80 -7.63
N PRO A 81 -11.03 9.58 -8.94
CA PRO A 81 -10.55 8.43 -9.69
C PRO A 81 -9.03 8.43 -9.98
N TYR A 82 -8.38 9.59 -9.83
CA TYR A 82 -6.98 9.80 -10.17
C TYR A 82 -6.02 9.57 -8.98
N ILE A 83 -6.53 9.53 -7.75
CA ILE A 83 -5.73 9.26 -6.55
C ILE A 83 -5.60 7.74 -6.37
N GLN A 84 -4.36 7.27 -6.28
CA GLN A 84 -4.03 5.86 -6.05
C GLN A 84 -3.13 5.76 -4.82
N LYS A 85 -3.43 4.85 -3.89
CA LYS A 85 -2.63 4.58 -2.69
C LYS A 85 -1.83 3.29 -2.90
N ALA A 86 -0.51 3.33 -2.81
CA ALA A 86 0.31 2.13 -2.80
C ALA A 86 0.58 1.68 -1.36
N ARG A 87 0.37 0.40 -1.07
CA ARG A 87 0.69 -0.22 0.22
C ARG A 87 1.61 -1.40 0.01
N VAL A 88 2.66 -1.48 0.81
CA VAL A 88 3.46 -2.68 1.00
C VAL A 88 3.47 -3.04 2.47
N VAL A 89 3.46 -4.32 2.78
CA VAL A 89 3.62 -4.82 4.15
C VAL A 89 4.90 -5.64 4.19
N SER A 90 5.83 -5.28 5.07
CA SER A 90 7.06 -6.04 5.30
C SER A 90 7.05 -6.56 6.73
N THR A 91 7.21 -7.87 6.89
CA THR A 91 7.25 -8.54 8.20
C THR A 91 8.70 -8.88 8.50
N ILE A 92 9.25 -8.28 9.56
CA ILE A 92 10.63 -8.53 10.00
C ILE A 92 10.60 -9.05 11.43
N VAL A 93 11.21 -10.20 11.64
CA VAL A 93 11.36 -10.85 12.94
C VAL A 93 12.80 -10.62 13.41
N PHE A 94 12.95 -10.06 14.60
CA PHE A 94 14.24 -9.81 15.24
C PHE A 94 14.44 -10.76 16.42
N PHE A 95 15.69 -11.01 16.77
CA PHE A 95 16.04 -11.56 18.08
C PHE A 95 16.00 -10.46 19.16
N LEU A 96 15.75 -10.86 20.40
CA LEU A 96 15.92 -10.03 21.57
C LEU A 96 17.03 -10.63 22.43
N GLU A 97 17.94 -9.79 22.92
CA GLU A 97 19.12 -10.18 23.72
C GLU A 97 19.16 -9.49 25.08
#